data_AF-A0A9P5F2G7-F1
#
_entry.id   AF-A0A9P5F2G7-F1
#
_cell.length_a   1.000
_cell.length_b   1.000
_cell.length_c   1.000
_cell.angle_alpha   90.00
_cell.angle_beta   90.00
_cell.angle_gamma   90.00
#
_symmetry.space_group_name_H-M   'P 1'
#
loop_
_entity.id
_entity.type
_entity.pdbx_description
1 polymer ?
#
loop_
_entity_poly.entity_id
_entity_poly.type
_entity_poly.pdbx_seq_one_letter_code
_entity_poly.pdbx_strand_id
1 'polypeptide(L)'
;MVFEPLATLALKRFSPSIWMSRIMITWGIISMCQGATQNYAGILACRFFLGLAEAGFYPGVLYHLSFWYPTQKLPLRIGFFYACGMFSGTISGLLAYAISFMNGVGGLAGWRWLFILEGIPAILCGIYTYFFLPNCKLIMILLSLHPPLLIQM
;
A
#
# COMPACT_ATOMS: atom_id res chain seq x y z
N MET A 1 -11.03 7.73 -9.68
CA MET A 1 -12.50 7.79 -9.84
C MET A 1 -13.06 6.79 -10.85
N VAL A 2 -12.56 6.65 -12.09
CA VAL A 2 -13.07 5.60 -13.03
C VAL A 2 -12.51 4.19 -12.75
N PHE A 3 -11.29 4.07 -12.22
CA PHE A 3 -10.63 2.77 -12.00
C PHE A 3 -10.95 2.09 -10.66
N GLU A 4 -11.55 2.80 -9.70
CA GLU A 4 -11.95 2.25 -8.39
C GLU A 4 -13.00 1.13 -8.49
N PRO A 5 -14.10 1.25 -9.27
CA PRO A 5 -15.09 0.17 -9.36
C PRO A 5 -14.52 -1.09 -10.04
N LEU A 6 -13.61 -0.94 -11.02
CA LEU A 6 -12.93 -2.06 -11.69
C LEU A 6 -11.97 -2.80 -10.75
N ALA A 7 -11.19 -2.07 -9.95
CA ALA A 7 -10.30 -2.67 -8.95
C ALA A 7 -11.08 -3.40 -7.85
N THR A 8 -12.25 -2.86 -7.46
CA THR A 8 -13.15 -3.48 -6.48
C THR A 8 -13.75 -4.79 -7.01
N LEU A 9 -14.07 -4.86 -8.31
CA LEU A 9 -14.53 -6.11 -8.94
C LEU A 9 -13.41 -7.16 -9.03
N ALA A 10 -12.17 -6.74 -9.30
CA ALA A 10 -10.99 -7.62 -9.35
C ALA A 10 -10.60 -8.18 -7.96
N LEU A 11 -10.81 -7.39 -6.89
CA LEU A 11 -10.63 -7.80 -5.49
C LEU A 11 -11.54 -8.96 -5.08
N LYS A 12 -12.70 -9.14 -5.74
CA LYS A 12 -13.59 -10.28 -5.49
C LYS A 12 -13.00 -11.62 -5.97
N ARG A 13 -11.96 -11.59 -6.81
CA ARG A 13 -11.34 -12.78 -7.43
C ARG A 13 -9.93 -13.11 -6.93
N PHE A 14 -9.27 -12.18 -6.23
CA PHE A 14 -7.92 -12.37 -5.69
C PHE A 14 -7.89 -12.24 -4.17
N SER A 15 -7.04 -13.05 -3.51
CA SER A 15 -6.84 -12.95 -2.06
C SER A 15 -6.38 -11.53 -1.69
N PRO A 16 -7.11 -10.81 -0.81
CA PRO A 16 -6.84 -9.40 -0.50
C PRO A 16 -5.40 -9.14 -0.04
N SER A 17 -4.79 -10.08 0.68
CA SER A 17 -3.39 -10.01 1.14
C SER A 17 -2.38 -9.97 -0.01
N ILE A 18 -2.56 -10.80 -1.04
CA ILE A 18 -1.66 -10.84 -2.21
C ILE A 18 -1.83 -9.57 -3.05
N TRP A 19 -3.06 -9.05 -3.12
CA TRP A 19 -3.34 -7.80 -3.83
C TRP A 19 -2.62 -6.61 -3.20
N MET A 20 -2.61 -6.51 -1.86
CA MET A 20 -1.89 -5.46 -1.14
C MET A 20 -0.39 -5.51 -1.34
N SER A 21 0.22 -6.69 -1.21
CA SER A 21 1.66 -6.84 -1.46
C SER A 21 2.05 -6.46 -2.89
N ARG A 22 1.23 -6.84 -3.89
CA ARG A 22 1.49 -6.45 -5.29
C ARG A 22 1.48 -4.94 -5.46
N ILE A 23 0.49 -4.25 -4.89
CA ILE A 23 0.41 -2.79 -4.97
C ILE A 23 1.65 -2.14 -4.35
N MET A 24 2.04 -2.56 -3.13
CA MET A 24 3.24 -2.02 -2.46
C MET A 24 4.52 -2.22 -3.26
N ILE A 25 4.71 -3.41 -3.85
CA ILE A 25 5.88 -3.69 -4.70
C ILE A 25 5.86 -2.84 -5.96
N THR A 26 4.73 -2.76 -6.67
CA THR A 26 4.61 -1.93 -7.87
C THR A 26 4.81 -0.44 -7.57
N TRP A 27 4.30 0.03 -6.43
CA TRP A 27 4.47 1.40 -5.97
C TRP A 27 5.95 1.72 -5.74
N GLY A 28 6.68 0.85 -5.03
CA GLY A 28 8.11 1.05 -4.77
C GLY A 28 8.96 1.02 -6.04
N ILE A 29 8.67 0.11 -6.98
CA ILE A 29 9.37 0.03 -8.28
C ILE A 29 9.15 1.31 -9.10
N ILE A 30 7.92 1.80 -9.18
CA ILE A 30 7.58 3.02 -9.92
C ILE A 30 8.23 4.25 -9.27
N SER A 31 8.25 4.32 -7.93
CA SER A 31 8.94 5.39 -7.18
C SER A 31 10.45 5.39 -7.45
N MET A 32 11.11 4.23 -7.48
CA MET A 32 12.53 4.17 -7.86
C MET A 32 12.77 4.61 -9.30
N CYS A 33 11.92 4.18 -10.24
CA CYS A 33 11.99 4.58 -11.64
C CYS A 33 11.79 6.10 -11.81
N GLN A 34 10.89 6.68 -11.01
CA GLN A 34 10.63 8.12 -10.95
C GLN A 34 11.86 8.91 -10.49
N GLY A 35 12.65 8.40 -9.54
CA GLY A 35 13.91 9.00 -9.10
C GLY A 35 15.05 8.85 -10.13
N ALA A 36 15.08 7.74 -10.87
CA ALA A 36 16.10 7.47 -11.89
C ALA A 36 15.88 8.24 -13.20
N THR A 37 14.65 8.62 -13.51
CA THR A 37 14.28 9.28 -14.77
C THR A 37 14.85 10.71 -14.88
N GLN A 38 15.38 11.04 -16.07
CA GLN A 38 15.92 12.37 -16.42
C GLN A 38 14.97 13.20 -17.30
N ASN A 39 13.94 12.57 -17.90
CA ASN A 39 13.06 13.20 -18.88
C ASN A 39 11.69 13.55 -18.27
N TYR A 40 11.17 14.73 -18.59
CA TYR A 40 9.84 15.19 -18.13
C TYR A 40 8.71 14.22 -18.50
N ALA A 41 8.74 13.69 -19.73
CA ALA A 41 7.76 12.70 -20.19
C ALA A 41 7.79 11.41 -19.36
N GLY A 42 8.98 10.97 -18.92
CA GLY A 42 9.12 9.77 -18.08
C GLY A 42 8.59 9.99 -16.66
N ILE A 43 8.74 11.21 -16.12
CA ILE A 43 8.12 11.60 -14.84
C ILE A 43 6.59 11.53 -14.95
N LEU A 44 6.02 12.06 -16.04
CA LEU A 44 4.58 12.00 -16.26
C LEU A 44 4.06 10.56 -16.40
N ALA A 45 4.79 9.73 -17.16
CA ALA A 45 4.45 8.32 -17.34
C ALA A 45 4.49 7.56 -16.00
N CYS A 46 5.54 7.76 -15.19
CA CYS A 46 5.63 7.16 -13.85
C CYS A 46 4.44 7.57 -12.98
N ARG A 47 4.04 8.85 -12.97
CA ARG A 47 2.86 9.32 -12.23
C ARG A 47 1.57 8.67 -12.71
N PHE A 48 1.41 8.49 -14.02
CA PHE A 48 0.23 7.82 -14.58
C PHE A 48 0.14 6.35 -14.14
N PHE A 49 1.25 5.60 -14.22
CA PHE A 49 1.30 4.22 -13.75
C PHE A 49 1.12 4.11 -12.24
N LEU A 50 1.65 5.07 -11.48
CA LEU A 50 1.47 5.13 -10.03
C LEU A 50 -0.01 5.30 -9.66
N GLY A 51 -0.72 6.22 -10.31
CA GLY A 51 -2.16 6.41 -10.10
C GLY A 51 -2.99 5.19 -10.47
N LEU A 52 -2.60 4.47 -11.53
CA LEU A 52 -3.21 3.19 -11.91
C LEU A 52 -2.99 2.09 -10.84
N ALA A 53 -1.79 2.03 -10.28
CA ALA A 53 -1.46 1.07 -9.23
C ALA A 53 -2.17 1.38 -7.90
N GLU A 54 -2.32 2.66 -7.56
CA GLU A 54 -2.91 3.10 -6.30
C GLU A 54 -4.45 3.02 -6.28
N ALA A 55 -5.11 3.06 -7.44
CA ALA A 55 -6.58 3.08 -7.56
C ALA A 55 -7.30 1.89 -6.87
N GLY A 56 -6.59 0.80 -6.57
CA GLY A 56 -7.13 -0.38 -5.88
C GLY A 56 -6.73 -0.53 -4.42
N PHE A 57 -5.90 0.35 -3.88
CA PHE A 57 -5.36 0.20 -2.52
C PHE A 57 -6.44 0.41 -1.47
N TYR A 58 -7.09 1.59 -1.50
CA TYR A 58 -8.08 1.98 -0.52
C TYR A 58 -9.29 1.01 -0.41
N PRO A 59 -9.98 0.64 -1.53
CA PRO A 59 -11.08 -0.32 -1.46
C PRO A 59 -10.62 -1.71 -1.01
N GLY A 60 -9.39 -2.12 -1.33
CA GLY A 60 -8.87 -3.41 -0.89
C GLY A 60 -8.64 -3.48 0.62
N VAL A 61 -8.20 -2.38 1.26
CA VAL A 61 -7.95 -2.35 2.71
C VAL A 61 -9.28 -2.43 3.44
N LEU A 62 -10.27 -1.66 3.00
CA LEU A 62 -11.62 -1.72 3.55
C LEU A 62 -12.26 -3.10 3.41
N TYR A 63 -12.11 -3.73 2.24
CA TYR A 63 -12.57 -5.10 2.02
C TYR A 63 -11.90 -6.10 2.95
N HIS A 64 -10.58 -5.98 3.16
CA HIS A 64 -9.85 -6.83 4.09
C HIS A 64 -10.31 -6.66 5.54
N LEU A 65 -10.47 -5.41 6.00
CA LEU A 65 -10.95 -5.11 7.36
C LEU A 65 -12.37 -5.63 7.61
N SER A 66 -13.21 -5.65 6.57
CA SER A 66 -14.60 -6.10 6.66
C SER A 66 -14.74 -7.61 6.93
N PHE A 67 -13.74 -8.42 6.58
CA PHE A 67 -13.73 -9.85 6.93
C PHE A 67 -13.23 -10.14 8.35
N TRP A 68 -12.33 -9.29 8.87
CA TRP A 68 -11.67 -9.53 10.16
C TRP A 68 -12.40 -8.90 11.34
N TYR A 69 -13.30 -7.93 11.10
CA TYR A 69 -13.96 -7.18 12.18
C TYR A 69 -15.48 -7.06 12.01
N PRO A 70 -16.25 -7.17 13.10
CA PRO A 70 -17.69 -6.91 13.08
C PRO A 70 -18.00 -5.42 12.85
N THR A 71 -19.14 -5.15 12.23
CA THR A 71 -19.58 -3.82 11.75
C THR A 71 -19.57 -2.73 12.84
N GLN A 72 -19.80 -3.11 14.10
CA GLN A 72 -19.82 -2.20 15.24
C GLN A 72 -18.42 -1.66 15.62
N LYS A 73 -17.35 -2.43 15.36
CA LYS A 73 -15.96 -2.06 15.70
C LYS A 73 -15.15 -1.59 14.48
N LEU A 74 -15.68 -1.78 13.28
CA LEU A 74 -15.06 -1.41 12.00
C LEU A 74 -14.67 0.09 11.90
N PRO A 75 -15.52 1.07 12.28
CA PRO A 75 -15.21 2.49 12.10
C PRO A 75 -14.02 2.94 12.93
N LEU A 76 -13.88 2.42 14.16
CA LEU A 76 -12.77 2.74 15.05
C LEU A 76 -11.44 2.25 14.45
N ARG A 77 -11.42 1.04 13.88
CA ARG A 77 -10.23 0.48 13.22
C ARG A 77 -9.85 1.24 11.95
N ILE A 78 -10.83 1.64 11.15
CA ILE A 78 -10.61 2.48 9.97
C ILE A 78 -10.07 3.85 10.38
N GLY A 79 -10.62 4.45 11.44
CA GLY A 79 -10.13 5.71 12.00
C GLY A 79 -8.66 5.63 12.44
N PHE A 80 -8.28 4.52 13.10
CA PHE A 80 -6.87 4.29 13.46
C PHE A 80 -5.96 4.16 12.23
N PHE A 81 -6.40 3.43 11.19
CA PHE A 81 -5.66 3.31 9.93
C PHE A 81 -5.43 4.68 9.27
N TYR A 82 -6.46 5.54 9.24
CA TYR A 82 -6.34 6.90 8.74
C TYR A 82 -5.39 7.77 9.58
N ALA A 83 -5.42 7.64 10.90
CA ALA A 83 -4.50 8.35 11.79
C ALA A 83 -3.04 7.96 11.49
N CYS A 84 -2.76 6.67 11.28
CA CYS A 84 -1.44 6.22 10.83
C CYS A 84 -1.04 6.80 9.47
N GLY A 85 -1.98 6.93 8.53
CA GLY A 85 -1.74 7.55 7.23
C GLY A 85 -1.33 9.02 7.36
N MET A 86 -2.01 9.79 8.22
CA MET A 86 -1.64 11.19 8.49
C MET A 86 -0.28 11.30 9.17
N PHE A 87 0.02 10.39 10.11
CA PHE A 87 1.30 10.34 10.80
C PHE A 87 2.46 10.04 9.84
N SER A 88 2.26 9.12 8.90
CA SER A 88 3.22 8.85 7.82
C SER A 88 3.49 10.09 6.97
N GLY A 89 2.47 10.91 6.68
CA GLY A 89 2.64 12.18 5.98
C GLY A 89 3.56 13.16 6.72
N THR A 90 3.44 13.26 8.04
CA THR A 90 4.34 14.09 8.87
C THR A 90 5.78 13.57 8.83
N ILE A 91 5.98 12.25 8.89
CA ILE A 91 7.31 11.63 8.77
C ILE A 91 7.91 11.91 7.39
N SER A 92 7.13 11.82 6.32
CA SER A 92 7.60 12.13 4.95
C SER A 92 8.05 13.59 4.83
N GLY A 93 7.35 14.54 5.47
CA GLY A 93 7.78 15.94 5.52
C GLY A 93 9.11 16.13 6.27
N LEU A 94 9.30 15.44 7.40
CA LEU A 94 10.57 15.47 8.15
C LEU A 94 11.71 14.83 7.33
N LEU A 95 11.43 13.74 6.63
CA LEU A 95 12.37 13.06 5.75
C LEU A 95 12.78 13.97 4.58
N ALA A 96 11.84 14.72 4.00
CA ALA A 96 12.14 15.70 2.96
C ALA A 96 13.07 16.82 3.47
N TYR A 97 12.87 17.28 4.71
CA TYR A 97 13.77 18.24 5.34
C TYR A 97 15.19 17.67 5.53
N ALA A 98 15.30 16.43 6.04
CA ALA A 98 16.59 15.75 6.20
C ALA A 98 17.33 15.58 4.85
N ILE A 99 16.60 15.24 3.78
CA ILE A 99 17.16 15.04 2.44
C ILE A 99 17.56 16.37 1.77
N SER A 100 16.98 17.50 2.19
CA SER A 100 17.40 18.82 1.72
C SER A 100 18.88 19.12 2.05
N PHE A 101 19.44 18.51 3.09
CA PHE A 101 20.87 18.63 3.43
C PHE A 101 21.77 17.77 2.53
N MET A 102 21.23 16.80 1.78
CA MET A 102 21.96 15.96 0.83
C MET A 102 21.92 16.48 -0.61
N ASN A 103 21.51 17.74 -0.82
CA ASN A 103 21.53 18.36 -2.13
C ASN A 103 22.97 18.44 -2.66
N GLY A 104 23.24 17.76 -3.78
CA GLY A 104 24.56 17.71 -4.43
C GLY A 104 25.39 16.45 -4.14
N VAL A 105 24.93 15.56 -3.25
CA VAL A 105 25.58 14.25 -3.04
C VAL A 105 25.34 13.37 -4.27
N GLY A 106 26.41 13.06 -5.01
CA GLY A 106 26.37 12.26 -6.24
C GLY A 106 25.87 12.98 -7.49
N GLY A 107 25.82 14.33 -7.50
CA GLY A 107 25.41 15.13 -8.67
C GLY A 107 23.91 15.09 -8.99
N LEU A 108 23.09 14.60 -8.06
CA LEU A 108 21.64 14.46 -8.19
C LEU A 108 20.91 15.46 -7.27
N ALA A 109 19.76 15.95 -7.73
CA ALA A 109 18.88 16.80 -6.93
C ALA A 109 18.25 16.00 -5.76
N GLY A 110 18.12 16.60 -4.58
CA GLY A 110 17.65 15.92 -3.36
C GLY A 110 16.29 15.24 -3.50
N TRP A 111 15.38 15.79 -4.31
CA TRP A 111 14.06 15.18 -4.56
C TRP A 111 14.15 13.78 -5.20
N ARG A 112 15.21 13.49 -5.97
CA ARG A 112 15.42 12.19 -6.62
C ARG A 112 15.86 11.14 -5.63
N TRP A 113 16.75 11.53 -4.72
CA TRP A 113 17.16 10.70 -3.59
C TRP A 113 15.98 10.36 -2.69
N LEU A 114 15.04 11.28 -2.50
CA LEU A 114 13.80 11.02 -1.75
C LEU A 114 13.00 9.86 -2.35
N PHE A 115 12.74 9.87 -3.66
CA PHE A 115 11.99 8.79 -4.29
C PHE A 115 12.71 7.44 -4.28
N ILE A 116 14.04 7.43 -4.37
CA ILE A 116 14.85 6.22 -4.31
C ILE A 116 14.87 5.65 -2.88
N LEU A 117 15.14 6.51 -1.89
CA LEU A 117 15.22 6.11 -0.48
C LEU A 117 13.87 5.67 0.09
N GLU A 118 12.76 6.22 -0.41
CA GLU A 118 11.41 5.79 -0.02
C GLU A 118 10.99 4.49 -0.73
N GLY A 119 11.41 4.32 -1.99
CA GLY A 119 11.03 3.17 -2.81
C GLY A 119 11.63 1.84 -2.32
N ILE A 120 12.88 1.83 -1.87
CA ILE A 120 13.57 0.63 -1.37
C ILE A 120 12.86 -0.01 -0.16
N PRO A 121 12.61 0.70 0.96
CA PRO A 121 11.92 0.12 2.10
C PRO A 121 10.47 -0.27 1.76
N ALA A 122 9.80 0.44 0.85
CA ALA A 122 8.46 0.06 0.39
C ALA A 122 8.44 -1.31 -0.32
N ILE A 123 9.43 -1.61 -1.16
CA ILE A 123 9.58 -2.93 -1.81
C ILE A 123 9.87 -4.01 -0.76
N LEU A 124 10.80 -3.75 0.16
CA LEU A 124 11.14 -4.70 1.23
C LEU A 124 9.93 -5.00 2.12
N CYS A 125 9.18 -3.97 2.52
CA CYS A 125 7.93 -4.13 3.25
C CYS A 125 6.88 -4.89 2.44
N GLY A 126 6.77 -4.66 1.12
CA GLY A 126 5.85 -5.40 0.25
C GLY A 126 6.17 -6.90 0.16
N ILE A 127 7.46 -7.24 0.06
CA ILE A 127 7.96 -8.63 0.08
C ILE A 127 7.74 -9.25 1.47
N TYR A 128 8.05 -8.52 2.54
CA TYR A 128 7.83 -8.97 3.91
C TYR A 128 6.34 -9.27 4.15
N THR A 129 5.46 -8.36 3.72
CA THR A 129 4.00 -8.51 3.81
C THR A 129 3.52 -9.75 3.04
N TYR A 130 4.17 -10.09 1.91
CA TYR A 130 3.81 -11.27 1.12
C TYR A 130 4.11 -12.58 1.86
N PHE A 131 5.20 -12.64 2.62
CA PHE A 131 5.57 -13.81 3.43
C PHE A 131 4.84 -13.86 4.78
N PHE A 132 4.62 -12.69 5.40
CA PHE A 132 4.16 -12.61 6.79
C PHE A 132 2.63 -12.50 6.92
N LEU A 133 1.89 -12.03 5.90
CA LEU A 133 0.42 -12.12 5.94
C LEU A 133 -0.01 -13.55 5.58
N PRO A 134 -0.61 -14.32 6.53
CA PRO A 134 -1.20 -15.60 6.20
C PRO A 134 -2.39 -15.36 5.28
N ASN A 135 -2.42 -16.06 4.16
CA ASN A 135 -3.51 -15.99 3.21
C ASN A 135 -4.83 -16.37 3.89
N CYS A 136 -5.81 -15.45 3.82
CA CYS A 136 -7.16 -15.61 4.38
C CYS A 136 -7.90 -16.88 3.90
N LYS A 137 -7.41 -17.54 2.83
CA LYS A 137 -7.90 -18.86 2.38
C LYS A 137 -7.83 -19.92 3.49
N LEU A 138 -6.81 -19.92 4.33
CA LEU A 138 -6.66 -20.92 5.40
C LEU A 138 -7.70 -20.70 6.52
N ILE A 139 -7.94 -19.45 6.90
CA ILE A 139 -8.97 -19.08 7.90
C ILE A 139 -10.38 -19.41 7.38
N MET A 140 -10.66 -19.17 6.10
CA MET A 140 -11.99 -19.43 5.52
C MET A 140 -12.27 -20.94 5.39
N ILE A 141 -11.25 -21.77 5.13
CA ILE A 141 -11.34 -23.23 5.14
C ILE A 141 -11.50 -23.76 6.58
N LEU A 142 -10.79 -23.18 7.55
CA LEU A 142 -10.93 -23.55 8.98
C LEU A 142 -12.30 -23.15 9.57
N LEU A 143 -12.83 -21.98 9.21
CA LEU A 143 -14.20 -21.55 9.58
C LEU A 143 -15.30 -22.33 8.86
N SER A 144 -15.01 -22.88 7.67
CA SER A 144 -15.93 -23.80 6.97
C SER A 144 -15.93 -25.22 7.55
N LEU A 145 -14.88 -25.61 8.27
CA LEU A 145 -14.76 -26.94 8.90
C LEU A 145 -15.18 -26.94 10.38
N HIS A 146 -15.35 -25.77 11.01
CA HIS A 146 -15.89 -25.63 12.36
C HIS A 146 -17.16 -24.75 12.33
N PRO A 147 -18.37 -25.33 12.44
CA PRO A 147 -19.63 -24.59 12.54
C PRO A 147 -19.68 -23.70 13.80
N PRO A 148 -20.59 -22.71 13.86
CA PRO A 148 -20.47 -21.52 14.70
C PRO A 148 -20.85 -21.82 16.16
N LEU A 149 -19.87 -21.89 17.06
CA LEU A 149 -20.10 -21.94 18.51
C LEU A 149 -19.53 -20.75 19.29
N LEU A 150 -18.86 -19.80 18.64
CA LEU A 150 -18.21 -18.65 19.30
C LEU A 150 -18.89 -17.28 19.00
N ILE A 151 -20.20 -17.27 18.76
CA ILE A 151 -21.02 -16.04 18.67
C ILE A 151 -22.15 -16.04 19.72
N GLN A 152 -22.04 -16.85 20.78
CA GLN A 152 -23.07 -16.91 21.86
C GLN A 152 -22.51 -16.79 23.29
N MET A 153 -21.31 -16.24 23.48
CA MET A 153 -20.81 -15.79 24.80
C MET A 153 -20.04 -14.50 24.64
#